data_AF-A0A629ZGV3-F1
#
_entry.id   AF-A0A629ZGV3-F1
#
_cell.length_a   1.000
_cell.length_b   1.000
_cell.length_c   1.000
_cell.angle_alpha   90.00
_cell.angle_beta   90.00
_cell.angle_gamma   90.00
#
_symmetry.space_group_name_H-M   'P 1'
#
loop_
_entity.id
_entity.type
_entity.pdbx_description
1 polymer ?
#
loop_
_entity_poly.entity_id
_entity_poly.type
_entity_poly.pdbx_seq_one_letter_code
_entity_poly.pdbx_strand_id
1 'polypeptide(L)'
;HLSDMQLQYSPAKGLEAAKQSVKIATNDSAHGVDVSILEPLKLTDSVLNKSVDMTVLLGSKALSPAPQHFAAAQFNNGETQPMDLIIKQTTPRSLDAGHYEGRLNIALTQSTNT
;
A
#
# COMPACT_ATOMS: atom_id res chain seq x y z
N HIS A 1 -12.67 3.51 5.59
CA HIS A 1 -11.81 3.50 6.78
C HIS A 1 -10.67 2.54 6.50
N LEU A 2 -9.42 3.00 6.54
CA LEU A 2 -8.30 2.05 6.56
C LEU A 2 -8.20 1.51 7.98
N SER A 3 -8.04 0.20 8.10
CA SER A 3 -7.91 -0.49 9.38
C SER A 3 -6.46 -0.91 9.56
N ASP A 4 -6.06 -1.17 10.80
CA ASP A 4 -4.76 -1.77 11.07
C ASP A 4 -4.65 -3.12 10.33
N MET A 5 -3.56 -3.29 9.57
CA MET A 5 -3.29 -4.52 8.84
C MET A 5 -2.27 -5.35 9.61
N GLN A 6 -2.70 -6.50 10.14
CA GLN A 6 -1.82 -7.46 10.79
C GLN A 6 -1.19 -8.39 9.74
N LEU A 7 0.14 -8.50 9.75
CA LEU A 7 0.88 -9.44 8.90
C LEU A 7 1.18 -10.71 9.69
N GLN A 8 0.75 -11.85 9.17
CA GLN A 8 1.03 -13.14 9.79
C GLN A 8 2.48 -13.55 9.56
N TYR A 9 3.18 -13.97 10.61
CA TYR A 9 4.51 -14.54 10.50
C TYR A 9 4.45 -16.05 10.20
N SER A 10 5.33 -16.48 9.29
CA SER A 10 5.56 -17.86 8.86
C SER A 10 7.06 -18.16 8.96
N PRO A 11 7.52 -19.08 9.84
CA PRO A 11 8.94 -19.34 10.05
C PRO A 11 9.72 -19.74 8.79
N ALA A 12 9.05 -20.35 7.81
CA ALA A 12 9.67 -20.79 6.55
C ALA A 12 9.79 -19.69 5.49
N LYS A 13 9.01 -18.60 5.58
CA LYS A 13 8.85 -17.61 4.50
C LYS A 13 9.02 -16.15 4.94
N GLY A 14 8.95 -15.86 6.23
CA GLY A 14 8.90 -14.49 6.76
C GLY A 14 7.47 -14.03 7.00
N LEU A 15 7.17 -12.78 6.65
CA LEU A 15 5.82 -12.24 6.78
C LEU A 15 4.98 -12.59 5.54
N GLU A 16 3.84 -13.21 5.77
CA GLU A 16 2.83 -13.42 4.74
C GLU A 16 2.24 -12.08 4.30
N ALA A 17 1.85 -11.99 3.02
CA ALA A 17 1.27 -10.77 2.47
C ALA A 17 -0.09 -10.48 3.11
N ALA A 18 -0.25 -9.29 3.68
CA ALA A 18 -1.56 -8.80 4.10
C ALA A 18 -2.28 -8.19 2.89
N LYS A 19 -3.60 -8.42 2.81
CA LYS A 19 -4.45 -7.95 1.72
C LYS A 19 -5.72 -7.31 2.26
N GLN A 20 -6.10 -6.18 1.69
CA GLN A 20 -7.37 -5.53 1.97
C GLN A 20 -8.01 -5.08 0.66
N SER A 21 -9.29 -5.43 0.44
CA SER A 21 -10.03 -4.93 -0.71
C SER A 21 -10.42 -3.47 -0.49
N VAL A 22 -10.07 -2.60 -1.44
CA VAL A 22 -10.31 -1.16 -1.39
C VAL A 22 -10.84 -0.65 -2.74
N LYS A 23 -11.40 0.55 -2.72
CA LYS A 23 -11.75 1.32 -3.92
C LYS A 23 -11.22 2.73 -3.77
N ILE A 24 -10.98 3.40 -4.90
CA ILE A 24 -10.73 4.84 -4.93
C ILE A 24 -12.02 5.50 -5.38
N ALA A 25 -12.41 6.57 -4.69
CA ALA A 25 -13.54 7.41 -5.06
C ALA A 25 -13.06 8.80 -5.47
N THR A 26 -13.70 9.37 -6.48
CA THR A 26 -13.49 10.74 -6.99
C THR A 26 -14.84 11.39 -7.27
N ASN A 27 -14.93 12.71 -7.08
CA ASN A 27 -16.08 13.52 -7.46
C ASN A 27 -15.92 14.17 -8.84
N ASP A 28 -14.77 13.98 -9.51
CA ASP A 28 -14.49 14.47 -10.85
C ASP A 28 -14.49 13.31 -11.84
N SER A 29 -15.35 13.38 -12.86
CA SER A 29 -15.46 12.38 -13.93
C SER A 29 -14.53 12.64 -15.11
N ALA A 30 -13.95 13.83 -15.22
CA ALA A 30 -13.07 14.24 -16.31
C ALA A 30 -11.60 13.93 -16.05
N HIS A 31 -11.20 13.83 -14.77
CA HIS A 31 -9.81 13.63 -14.37
C HIS A 31 -9.61 12.32 -13.60
N GLY A 32 -8.41 11.77 -13.73
CA GLY A 32 -7.97 10.63 -12.92
C GLY A 32 -7.60 11.00 -11.48
N VAL A 33 -7.05 10.03 -10.76
CA VAL A 33 -6.48 10.21 -9.42
C VAL A 33 -5.04 9.73 -9.40
N ASP A 34 -4.14 10.55 -8.89
CA ASP A 34 -2.75 10.20 -8.65
C ASP A 34 -2.59 9.70 -7.22
N VAL A 35 -2.00 8.50 -7.07
CA VAL A 35 -1.80 7.85 -5.78
C VAL A 35 -0.31 7.68 -5.50
N SER A 36 0.15 8.13 -4.35
CA SER A 36 1.53 7.97 -3.89
C SER A 36 1.56 7.57 -2.41
N ILE A 37 2.73 7.14 -1.94
CA ILE A 37 3.01 6.99 -0.51
C ILE A 37 4.02 8.04 -0.10
N LEU A 38 3.85 8.64 1.08
CA LEU A 38 4.70 9.76 1.49
C LEU A 38 6.17 9.35 1.63
N GLU A 39 6.41 8.16 2.17
CA GLU A 39 7.72 7.54 2.34
C GLU A 39 7.62 6.02 2.09
N PRO A 40 8.71 5.35 1.67
CA PRO A 40 8.74 3.89 1.56
C PRO A 40 8.41 3.22 2.90
N LEU A 41 7.44 2.29 2.90
CA LEU A 41 7.03 1.60 4.11
C LEU A 41 8.15 0.69 4.63
N LYS A 42 8.46 0.84 5.91
CA LYS A 42 9.31 -0.09 6.67
C LYS A 42 8.56 -0.51 7.93
N LEU A 43 8.72 -1.77 8.33
CA LEU A 43 8.39 -2.20 9.68
C LEU A 43 9.66 -2.13 10.53
N THR A 44 9.56 -1.56 11.72
CA THR A 44 10.69 -1.36 12.62
C THR A 44 10.40 -1.98 13.98
N ASP A 45 11.38 -2.69 14.52
CA ASP A 45 11.44 -3.03 15.94
C ASP A 45 12.43 -2.07 16.60
N SER A 46 11.91 -1.19 17.46
CA SER A 46 12.68 -0.13 18.12
C SER A 46 13.60 -0.67 19.22
N VAL A 47 13.27 -1.82 19.81
CA VAL A 47 14.07 -2.44 20.88
C VAL A 47 15.31 -3.12 20.27
N LEU A 48 15.13 -3.79 19.13
CA LEU A 48 16.20 -4.51 18.44
C LEU A 48 16.98 -3.64 17.43
N ASN A 49 16.50 -2.42 17.17
CA ASN A 49 17.00 -1.54 16.12
C ASN A 49 17.08 -2.26 14.76
N LYS A 50 16.02 -3.01 14.43
CA LYS A 50 15.90 -3.77 13.18
C LYS A 50 14.79 -3.17 12.33
N SER A 51 14.97 -3.23 11.02
CA SER A 51 13.95 -2.84 10.06
C SER A 51 13.76 -3.87 8.95
N VAL A 52 12.58 -3.85 8.36
CA VAL A 52 12.15 -4.71 7.27
C VAL A 52 11.50 -3.83 6.21
N ASP A 53 12.07 -3.81 5.01
CA ASP A 53 11.50 -3.08 3.89
C ASP A 53 10.25 -3.79 3.35
N MET A 54 9.22 -3.01 3.07
CA MET A 54 7.93 -3.50 2.63
C MET A 54 7.59 -2.97 1.24
N THR A 55 6.96 -3.82 0.44
CA THR A 55 6.37 -3.46 -0.84
C THR A 55 4.88 -3.27 -0.66
N VAL A 56 4.38 -2.11 -1.11
CA VAL A 56 2.96 -1.77 -1.12
C VAL A 56 2.45 -1.79 -2.55
N LEU A 57 1.41 -2.57 -2.81
CA LEU A 57 0.73 -2.64 -4.11
C LEU A 57 -0.72 -2.19 -3.95
N LEU A 58 -1.22 -1.43 -4.93
CA LEU A 58 -2.64 -1.11 -5.06
C LEU A 58 -3.12 -1.58 -6.43
N GLY A 59 -3.88 -2.67 -6.45
CA GLY A 59 -4.11 -3.45 -7.66
C GLY A 59 -2.80 -3.97 -8.24
N SER A 60 -2.49 -3.61 -9.47
CA SER A 60 -1.23 -3.95 -10.14
C SER A 60 -0.12 -2.91 -9.98
N LYS A 61 -0.39 -1.77 -9.35
CA LYS A 61 0.56 -0.64 -9.25
C LYS A 61 1.36 -0.74 -7.96
N ALA A 62 2.69 -0.71 -8.07
CA ALA A 62 3.56 -0.55 -6.91
C ALA A 62 3.58 0.93 -6.48
N LEU A 63 3.26 1.18 -5.21
CA LEU A 63 3.25 2.54 -4.69
C LEU A 63 4.65 2.95 -4.23
N SER A 64 4.98 4.20 -4.48
CA SER A 64 6.21 4.87 -4.06
C SER A 64 5.92 6.36 -3.82
N PRO A 65 6.90 7.15 -3.38
CA PRO A 65 6.78 8.61 -3.40
C PRO A 65 6.53 9.20 -4.79
N ALA A 66 6.90 8.48 -5.87
CA ALA A 66 6.50 8.86 -7.22
C ALA A 66 5.01 8.48 -7.45
N PRO A 67 4.16 9.44 -7.85
CA PRO A 67 2.75 9.19 -8.08
C PRO A 67 2.48 8.14 -9.15
N GLN A 68 1.49 7.30 -8.89
CA GLN A 68 0.93 6.34 -9.82
C GLN A 68 -0.43 6.85 -10.29
N HIS A 69 -0.55 7.09 -11.59
CA HIS A 69 -1.77 7.62 -12.18
C HIS A 69 -2.85 6.54 -12.37
N PHE A 70 -4.07 6.81 -11.92
CA PHE A 70 -5.28 6.06 -12.23
C PHE A 70 -6.15 6.91 -13.15
N ALA A 71 -6.36 6.48 -14.39
CA ALA A 71 -7.05 7.25 -15.42
C ALA A 71 -8.56 7.38 -15.14
N ALA A 72 -9.18 8.46 -15.63
CA ALA A 72 -10.61 8.72 -15.45
C ALA A 72 -11.49 7.55 -15.91
N ALA A 73 -11.12 6.88 -17.01
CA ALA A 73 -11.84 5.72 -17.54
C ALA A 73 -11.87 4.50 -16.61
N GLN A 74 -11.03 4.46 -15.57
CA GLN A 74 -11.05 3.40 -14.56
C GLN A 74 -12.13 3.61 -13.49
N PHE A 75 -12.78 4.78 -13.48
CA PHE A 75 -13.84 5.13 -12.56
C PHE A 75 -15.20 5.00 -13.22
N ASN A 76 -16.10 4.24 -12.58
CA ASN A 76 -17.49 4.12 -12.98
C ASN A 76 -18.35 4.71 -11.86
N ASN A 77 -19.15 5.72 -12.20
CA ASN A 77 -19.94 6.49 -11.23
C ASN A 77 -19.10 7.03 -10.05
N GLY A 78 -17.89 7.51 -10.35
CA GLY A 78 -16.98 8.10 -9.37
C GLY A 78 -16.16 7.08 -8.56
N GLU A 79 -16.27 5.77 -8.80
CA GLU A 79 -15.49 4.76 -8.08
C GLU A 79 -14.74 3.81 -9.01
N THR A 80 -13.56 3.35 -8.59
CA THR A 80 -12.91 2.21 -9.24
C THR A 80 -13.65 0.90 -8.94
N GLN A 81 -13.41 -0.13 -9.75
CA GLN A 81 -13.68 -1.50 -9.31
C GLN A 81 -12.87 -1.83 -8.03
N PRO A 82 -13.36 -2.75 -7.17
CA PRO A 82 -12.59 -3.22 -6.02
C PRO A 82 -11.21 -3.73 -6.44
N MET A 83 -10.18 -3.34 -5.71
CA MET A 83 -8.79 -3.74 -5.93
C MET A 83 -8.12 -4.12 -4.62
N ASP A 84 -7.10 -4.96 -4.70
CA ASP A 84 -6.32 -5.34 -3.52
C ASP A 84 -5.29 -4.27 -3.17
N LEU A 85 -5.33 -3.76 -1.93
CA LEU A 85 -4.20 -3.16 -1.26
C LEU A 85 -3.38 -4.28 -0.61
N ILE A 86 -2.17 -4.52 -1.10
CA ILE A 86 -1.29 -5.60 -0.65
C ILE A 86 -0.05 -5.02 0.01
N ILE A 87 0.27 -5.50 1.21
CA ILE A 87 1.51 -5.20 1.91
C ILE A 87 2.28 -6.49 2.12
N LYS A 88 3.54 -6.55 1.66
CA LYS A 88 4.41 -7.74 1.80
C LYS A 88 5.86 -7.35 1.98
N GLN A 89 6.68 -8.23 2.54
CA GLN A 89 8.14 -8.03 2.56
C GLN A 89 8.67 -7.83 1.14
N THR A 90 9.53 -6.82 0.96
CA THR A 90 10.22 -6.61 -0.33
C THR A 90 11.14 -7.78 -0.66
N THR A 91 11.86 -8.27 0.35
CA THR A 91 12.70 -9.46 0.24
C THR A 91 12.25 -10.48 1.29
N PRO A 92 11.53 -11.54 0.89
CA PRO A 92 11.08 -12.58 1.81
C PRO A 92 12.25 -13.22 2.55
N ARG A 93 12.19 -13.20 3.89
CA ARG A 93 13.18 -13.80 4.78
C ARG A 93 12.60 -13.99 6.17
N SER A 94 13.16 -14.93 6.92
CA SER A 94 12.90 -15.02 8.35
C SER A 94 13.28 -13.71 9.05
N LEU A 95 12.53 -13.42 10.10
CA LEU A 95 12.74 -12.25 10.97
C LEU A 95 13.18 -12.74 12.34
N ASP A 96 13.98 -11.93 13.02
CA ASP A 96 14.27 -12.14 14.43
C ASP A 96 12.96 -12.01 15.21
N ALA A 97 12.85 -12.71 16.35
CA ALA A 97 11.68 -12.58 17.21
C ALA A 97 11.60 -11.15 17.76
N GLY A 98 10.47 -10.48 17.58
CA GLY A 98 10.30 -9.08 17.96
C GLY A 98 8.93 -8.52 17.57
N HIS A 99 8.70 -7.26 17.92
CA HIS A 99 7.49 -6.52 17.58
C HIS A 99 7.82 -5.46 16.54
N TYR A 100 7.38 -5.70 15.31
CA TYR A 100 7.63 -4.83 14.18
C TYR A 100 6.38 -4.03 13.84
N GLU A 101 6.49 -2.71 13.85
CA GLU A 101 5.40 -1.79 13.51
C GLU A 101 5.84 -0.80 12.44
N GLY A 102 4.89 -0.29 11.67
CA GLY A 102 5.15 0.71 10.64
C GLY A 102 3.87 1.43 10.26
N ARG A 103 4.01 2.62 9.70
CA ARG A 103 2.88 3.46 9.30
C ARG A 103 2.91 3.70 7.79
N LEU A 104 1.81 3.36 7.13
CA LEU A 104 1.61 3.63 5.70
C LEU A 104 0.74 4.87 5.52
N ASN A 105 1.33 5.96 5.00
CA ASN A 105 0.60 7.16 4.64
C ASN A 105 0.42 7.20 3.11
N ILE A 106 -0.82 7.02 2.65
CA ILE A 106 -1.18 7.08 1.23
C ILE A 106 -1.76 8.46 0.93
N ALA A 107 -1.21 9.16 -0.06
CA ALA A 107 -1.72 10.42 -0.56
C ALA A 107 -2.48 10.19 -1.86
N LEU A 108 -3.67 10.78 -1.96
CA LEU A 108 -4.50 10.78 -3.15
C LEU A 108 -4.69 12.23 -3.58
N THR A 109 -4.42 12.52 -4.85
CA THR A 109 -4.61 13.85 -5.44
C THR A 109 -5.38 13.72 -6.73
N GLN A 110 -6.32 14.61 -7.00
CA GLN A 110 -6.96 14.68 -8.30
C GLN A 110 -5.89 15.00 -9.36
N SER A 111 -5.82 14.17 -10.40
CA SER A 111 -4.84 14.33 -11.48
C SER A 111 -5.13 15.62 -12.26
N THR A 112 -4.07 16.32 -12.66
CA THR A 112 -4.17 17.40 -13.66
C THR A 112 -4.06 16.87 -15.09
N ASN A 113 -3.69 15.60 -15.25
CA ASN A 113 -3.71 14.89 -16.52
C ASN A 113 -5.11 14.34 -16.78
N THR A 114 -5.64 14.61 -17.97
CA THR A 114 -6.90 14.06 -18.52
C THR A 114 -6.67 12.71 -19.16
#